data_AF-A0A7W7ISC8-F1
#
_entry.id   AF-A0A7W7ISC8-F1
#
_cell.length_a   1.000
_cell.length_b   1.000
_cell.length_c   1.000
_cell.angle_alpha   90.00
_cell.angle_beta   90.00
_cell.angle_gamma   90.00
#
_symmetry.space_group_name_H-M   'P 1'
#
loop_
_entity.id
_entity.type
_entity.pdbx_description
1 polymer ?
#
loop_
_entity_poly.entity_id
_entity_poly.type
_entity_poly.pdbx_seq_one_letter_code
_entity_poly.pdbx_strand_id
1 'polypeptide(L)'
;MRITVLRRGGLSVYGGSYDTRKNAAIADVATTQAVEVVFPDEIQAVTVSSDGATATTPTVSGKKASFTLSGSGAVSLIATMGDERPAVRIETPRQGGNDYGTA
;
A
#
# COMPACT_ATOMS: atom_id res chain seq x y z
N MET A 1 -0.04 0.30 9.24
CA MET A 1 1.17 -0.11 8.49
C MET A 1 1.93 1.12 8.02
N ARG A 2 3.26 1.06 7.97
CA ARG A 2 4.10 2.08 7.33
C ARG A 2 4.94 1.46 6.22
N ILE A 3 5.00 2.13 5.07
CA ILE A 3 5.78 1.71 3.90
C ILE A 3 6.76 2.83 3.58
N THR A 4 8.04 2.50 3.41
CA THR A 4 9.07 3.45 2.95
C THR A 4 9.54 3.05 1.57
N VAL A 5 9.45 3.97 0.61
CA VAL A 5 9.90 3.79 -0.77
C VAL A 5 11.38 4.10 -0.84
N LEU A 6 12.16 3.20 -1.44
CA LEU A 6 13.60 3.35 -1.57
C LEU A 6 13.95 3.95 -2.94
N ARG A 7 14.95 4.85 -3.00
CA ARG A 7 15.34 5.61 -4.22
C ARG A 7 15.72 4.74 -5.44
N ARG A 8 16.02 3.45 -5.26
CA ARG A 8 16.40 2.52 -6.34
C ARG A 8 15.32 1.47 -6.61
N GLY A 9 14.10 1.71 -6.13
CA GLY A 9 13.02 0.73 -6.12
C GLY A 9 13.05 -0.15 -4.87
N GLY A 10 11.94 -0.85 -4.66
CA GLY A 10 11.71 -1.67 -3.46
C GLY A 10 11.06 -0.92 -2.30
N LEU A 11 10.59 -1.69 -1.33
CA LEU A 11 9.82 -1.20 -0.19
C LEU A 11 10.39 -1.73 1.12
N SER A 12 10.44 -0.88 2.13
CA SER A 12 10.58 -1.30 3.53
C SER A 12 9.21 -1.20 4.20
N VAL A 13 8.71 -2.30 4.74
CA VAL A 13 7.34 -2.39 5.30
C VAL A 13 7.42 -2.68 6.80
N TYR A 14 6.73 -1.86 7.60
CA TYR A 14 6.57 -2.02 9.04
C TYR A 14 5.09 -2.20 9.41
N GLY A 15 4.80 -3.23 10.21
CA GLY A 15 3.42 -3.62 10.54
C GLY A 15 2.68 -4.25 9.35
N GLY A 16 3.42 -5.01 8.53
CA GLY A 16 2.98 -5.75 7.34
C GLY A 16 4.14 -6.59 6.80
N SER A 17 3.97 -7.19 5.63
CA SER A 17 5.04 -7.93 4.93
C SER A 17 5.38 -7.30 3.58
N TYR A 18 6.51 -7.65 2.98
CA TYR A 18 6.89 -7.22 1.64
C TYR A 18 7.08 -8.44 0.74
N ASP A 19 6.27 -8.53 -0.32
CA ASP A 19 6.44 -9.52 -1.39
C ASP A 19 7.36 -8.94 -2.46
N THR A 20 8.60 -9.42 -2.49
CA THR A 20 9.63 -8.99 -3.45
C THR A 20 9.32 -9.43 -4.88
N ARG A 21 8.55 -10.51 -5.08
CA ARG A 21 8.22 -11.02 -6.43
C ARG A 21 7.21 -10.13 -7.13
N LYS A 22 6.26 -9.59 -6.35
CA LYS A 22 5.25 -8.65 -6.82
C LYS A 22 5.62 -7.18 -6.61
N ASN A 23 6.71 -6.93 -5.89
CA ASN A 23 7.09 -5.61 -5.39
C ASN A 23 5.91 -4.92 -4.66
N ALA A 24 5.28 -5.64 -3.73
CA ALA A 24 4.06 -5.19 -3.06
C ALA A 24 4.16 -5.33 -1.54
N ALA A 25 3.65 -4.34 -0.81
CA ALA A 25 3.40 -4.48 0.61
C ALA A 25 2.14 -5.34 0.83
N ILE A 26 2.18 -6.23 1.81
CA ILE A 26 1.05 -7.07 2.19
C ILE A 26 0.51 -6.53 3.52
N ALA A 27 -0.73 -6.07 3.47
CA ALA A 27 -1.49 -5.58 4.60
C ALA A 27 -2.49 -6.65 5.04
N ASP A 28 -2.38 -7.13 6.28
CA ASP A 28 -3.40 -7.99 6.88
C ASP A 28 -4.53 -7.10 7.40
N VAL A 29 -5.64 -7.06 6.67
CA VAL A 29 -6.76 -6.15 6.93
C VAL A 29 -7.98 -6.97 7.32
N ALA A 30 -8.11 -7.26 8.62
CA ALA A 30 -9.33 -7.88 9.17
C ALA A 30 -10.54 -6.93 9.11
N THR A 31 -10.32 -5.61 9.18
CA THR A 31 -11.37 -4.59 9.16
C THR A 31 -10.93 -3.36 8.38
N THR A 32 -10.23 -2.43 9.05
CA THR A 32 -9.71 -1.18 8.49
C THR A 32 -8.31 -0.93 9.05
N GLN A 33 -7.36 -0.57 8.19
CA GLN A 33 -5.99 -0.32 8.59
C GLN A 33 -5.54 1.06 8.10
N ALA A 34 -4.93 1.85 9.00
CA ALA A 34 -4.24 3.08 8.62
C ALA A 34 -2.89 2.75 7.94
N VAL A 35 -2.61 3.40 6.82
CA VAL A 35 -1.37 3.26 6.05
C VAL A 35 -0.70 4.62 5.91
N GLU A 36 0.60 4.66 6.21
CA GLU A 36 1.48 5.79 5.89
C GLU A 36 2.54 5.32 4.88
N VAL A 37 2.60 5.97 3.72
CA VAL A 37 3.64 5.75 2.72
C VAL A 37 4.60 6.93 2.74
N VAL A 38 5.88 6.66 2.95
CA VAL A 38 6.95 7.65 3.01
C VAL A 38 7.82 7.53 1.78
N PHE A 39 7.90 8.62 1.04
CA PHE A 39 8.68 8.72 -0.19
C PHE A 39 10.05 9.36 0.06
N PRO A 40 11.04 9.15 -0.83
CA PRO A 40 12.38 9.71 -0.64
C PRO A 40 12.40 11.25 -0.71
N ASP A 41 11.46 11.86 -1.43
CA ASP A 41 11.39 13.30 -1.69
C ASP A 41 9.96 13.83 -1.52
N GLU A 42 9.80 15.15 -1.66
CA GLU A 42 8.52 15.82 -1.45
C GLU A 42 7.51 15.45 -2.54
N ILE A 43 6.29 15.16 -2.11
CA ILE A 43 5.20 14.72 -2.98
C ILE A 43 4.53 15.95 -3.57
N GLN A 44 4.49 16.03 -4.91
CA GLN A 44 3.79 17.09 -5.63
C GLN A 44 2.35 16.68 -5.96
N ALA A 45 2.13 15.39 -6.25
CA ALA A 45 0.82 14.83 -6.52
C ALA A 45 0.77 13.34 -6.17
N VAL A 46 -0.43 12.82 -5.90
CA VAL A 46 -0.67 11.40 -5.70
C VAL A 46 -1.88 10.96 -6.52
N THR A 47 -1.74 9.82 -7.18
CA THR A 47 -2.86 9.11 -7.80
C THR A 47 -3.03 7.77 -7.10
N VAL A 48 -4.29 7.38 -6.87
CA VAL A 48 -4.64 6.10 -6.25
C VAL A 48 -5.56 5.34 -7.18
N SER A 49 -5.28 4.05 -7.35
CA SER A 49 -6.20 3.10 -7.94
C SER A 49 -6.41 1.93 -6.99
N SER A 50 -7.62 1.39 -6.99
CA SER A 50 -8.01 0.28 -6.14
C SER A 50 -8.69 -0.79 -6.97
N ASP A 51 -8.39 -2.04 -6.66
CA ASP A 51 -8.95 -3.23 -7.31
C ASP A 51 -9.43 -4.19 -6.20
N GLY A 52 -10.74 -4.25 -5.98
CA GLY A 52 -11.39 -5.04 -4.91
C GLY A 52 -11.25 -4.47 -3.50
N ALA A 53 -10.10 -3.91 -3.14
CA ALA A 53 -9.90 -3.22 -1.87
C ALA A 53 -10.48 -1.80 -1.92
N THR A 54 -10.82 -1.25 -0.76
CA THR A 54 -11.26 0.14 -0.62
C THR A 54 -10.16 0.97 0.03
N ALA A 55 -9.91 2.17 -0.51
CA ALA A 55 -9.00 3.16 0.06
C ALA A 55 -9.67 4.53 0.15
N THR A 56 -9.42 5.27 1.22
CA THR A 56 -9.75 6.70 1.25
C THR A 56 -8.79 7.49 0.36
N THR A 57 -9.21 8.68 -0.06
CA THR A 57 -8.32 9.65 -0.69
C THR A 57 -7.11 9.94 0.22
N PRO A 58 -5.86 9.85 -0.29
CA PRO A 58 -4.69 10.13 0.53
C PRO A 58 -4.61 11.59 0.97
N THR A 59 -4.22 11.79 2.21
CA THR A 59 -3.74 13.07 2.71
C THR A 59 -2.23 13.14 2.53
N VAL A 60 -1.73 14.22 1.92
CA VAL A 60 -0.31 14.42 1.66
C VAL A 60 0.26 15.48 2.61
N SER A 61 1.43 15.19 3.19
CA SER A 61 2.20 16.13 3.99
C SER A 61 3.70 15.92 3.77
N GLY A 62 4.34 16.86 3.06
CA GLY A 62 5.74 16.76 2.66
C GLY A 62 6.01 15.46 1.89
N LYS A 63 6.80 14.56 2.49
CA LYS A 63 7.18 13.27 1.89
C LYS A 63 6.21 12.12 2.17
N LYS A 64 5.09 12.39 2.82
CA LYS A 64 4.20 11.36 3.36
C LYS A 64 2.83 11.40 2.69
N ALA A 65 2.32 10.24 2.32
CA ALA A 65 0.93 10.04 1.92
C ALA A 65 0.27 9.08 2.90
N SER A 66 -0.85 9.48 3.50
CA SER A 66 -1.57 8.68 4.50
C SER A 66 -3.03 8.45 4.08
N PHE A 67 -3.53 7.24 4.28
CA PHE A 67 -4.90 6.84 3.95
C PHE A 67 -5.32 5.63 4.79
N THR A 68 -6.60 5.27 4.77
CA THR A 68 -7.08 4.02 5.34
C THR A 68 -7.40 3.01 4.24
N LEU A 69 -7.15 1.73 4.53
CA LEU A 69 -7.48 0.59 3.69
C LEU A 69 -8.51 -0.29 4.38
N SER A 70 -9.44 -0.85 3.61
CA SER A 70 -10.37 -1.89 4.06
C SER A 70 -10.71 -2.87 2.93
N GLY A 71 -11.21 -4.04 3.29
CA GLY A 71 -11.58 -5.09 2.34
C GLY A 71 -10.39 -5.81 1.70
N SER A 72 -10.69 -6.76 0.81
CA SER A 72 -9.71 -7.62 0.14
C SER A 72 -9.46 -7.21 -1.31
N GLY A 73 -8.22 -7.20 -1.75
CA GLY A 73 -7.82 -6.87 -3.11
C GLY A 73 -6.45 -6.22 -3.17
N ALA A 74 -6.30 -5.15 -3.96
CA ALA A 74 -5.08 -4.37 -4.04
C ALA A 74 -5.36 -2.87 -4.18
N VAL A 75 -4.41 -2.07 -3.71
CA VAL A 75 -4.37 -0.62 -3.90
C VAL A 75 -3.00 -0.24 -4.43
N SER A 76 -2.98 0.58 -5.47
CA SER A 76 -1.74 1.12 -6.03
C SER A 76 -1.71 2.63 -5.83
N LEU A 77 -0.61 3.12 -5.28
CA LEU A 77 -0.32 4.53 -5.10
C LEU A 77 0.79 4.92 -6.06
N ILE A 78 0.60 5.97 -6.85
CA ILE A 78 1.65 6.58 -7.66
C ILE A 78 1.85 8.00 -7.14
N ALA A 79 3.06 8.32 -6.70
CA ALA A 79 3.40 9.69 -6.29
C ALA A 79 4.28 10.35 -7.36
N THR A 80 4.03 11.61 -7.65
CA THR A 80 4.90 12.45 -8.49
C THR A 80 5.83 13.25 -7.59
N MET A 81 7.15 13.14 -7.82
CA MET A 81 8.21 13.84 -7.08
C MET A 81 9.24 14.38 -8.07
N GLY A 82 9.04 15.60 -8.58
CA GLY A 82 9.84 16.11 -9.69
C GLY A 82 9.71 15.20 -10.91
N ASP A 83 10.83 14.67 -11.39
CA ASP A 83 10.88 13.76 -12.55
C ASP A 83 10.62 12.28 -12.19
N GLU A 84 10.56 11.94 -10.90
CA GLU A 84 10.33 10.57 -10.44
C GLU A 84 8.84 10.28 -10.21
N ARG A 85 8.42 9.06 -10.57
CA ARG A 85 7.04 8.57 -10.36
C ARG A 85 7.00 7.16 -9.77
N PRO A 86 7.47 6.95 -8.52
CA PRO A 86 7.42 5.63 -7.90
C PRO A 86 5.98 5.16 -7.68
N ALA A 87 5.78 3.86 -7.93
CA ALA A 87 4.54 3.17 -7.63
C ALA A 87 4.71 2.28 -6.40
N VAL A 88 3.72 2.29 -5.53
CA VAL A 88 3.61 1.42 -4.35
C VAL A 88 2.36 0.59 -4.51
N ARG A 89 2.51 -0.74 -4.58
CA ARG A 89 1.39 -1.67 -4.56
C ARG A 89 1.21 -2.21 -3.14
N ILE A 90 -0.03 -2.26 -2.69
CA ILE A 90 -0.43 -2.84 -1.42
C ILE A 90 -1.48 -3.90 -1.70
N GLU A 91 -1.24 -5.13 -1.29
CA GLU A 91 -2.22 -6.22 -1.38
C GLU A 91 -2.84 -6.47 -0.02
N THR A 92 -4.16 -6.62 -0.01
CA THR A 92 -4.95 -7.04 1.14
C THR A 92 -5.53 -8.42 0.80
N PRO A 93 -4.79 -9.51 1.08
CA PRO A 93 -5.26 -10.85 0.72
C PRO A 93 -6.61 -11.11 1.38
N ARG A 94 -7.48 -11.87 0.71
CA ARG A 94 -8.68 -12.40 1.38
C ARG A 94 -8.20 -13.19 2.59
N GLN A 95 -8.70 -12.86 3.77
CA GLN A 95 -8.61 -13.80 4.89
C GLN A 95 -9.24 -15.09 4.37
N GLY A 96 -8.44 -16.13 4.22
CA GLY A 96 -8.96 -17.45 3.94
C GLY A 96 -9.97 -17.75 5.04
N GLY A 97 -11.24 -17.86 4.68
CA GLY A 97 -12.12 -18.74 5.44
C GLY A 97 -11.37 -20.05 5.53
N ASN A 98 -11.30 -20.62 6.72
CA ASN A 98 -10.76 -21.95 6.88
C ASN A 98 -11.65 -22.89 6.03
N ASP A 99 -11.27 -23.12 4.78
CA ASP A 99 -11.76 -24.23 3.97
C ASP A 99 -11.13 -25.50 4.53
N TYR A 100 -11.43 -25.82 5.78
CA TYR A 100 -11.44 -27.21 6.21
C TYR A 100 -12.61 -27.84 5.48
N GLY A 101 -12.33 -28.38 4.29
CA GLY A 101 -13.24 -29.29 3.63
C GLY A 101 -13.65 -30.36 4.62
N THR A 102 -14.92 -30.32 5.03
CA THR A 102 -15.58 -31.50 5.58
C THR A 102 -15.63 -32.53 4.46
N ALA A 103 -14.72 -33.51 4.55
CA ALA A 103 -14.78 -34.76 3.79
C ALA A 103 -16.05 -35.54 4.15
#